data_AF-A0A849Z0R7-F1
#
_entry.id   AF-A0A849Z0R7-F1
#
_cell.length_a   1.000
_cell.length_b   1.000
_cell.length_c   1.000
_cell.angle_alpha   90.00
_cell.angle_beta   90.00
_cell.angle_gamma   90.00
#
_symmetry.space_group_name_H-M   'P 1'
#
loop_
_entity.id
_entity.type
_entity.pdbx_description
1 polymer ?
#
loop_
_entity_poly.entity_id
_entity_poly.type
_entity_poly.pdbx_seq_one_letter_code
_entity_poly.pdbx_strand_id
1 'polypeptide(L)'
;MQRSLKCPKCGGVKIWVIERYRIPSETAEGQELAVVPHQEEMTRGLFAIGRVAPCGHFDLYACDGCGFAELYARDLDRLTPNPERGIRLIDAGEPQKGPFR
;
A
#
# COMPACT_ATOMS: atom_id res chain seq x y z
N MET A 1 -7.47 -12.67 -0.96
CA MET A 1 -6.96 -13.51 -2.06
C MET A 1 -5.48 -13.86 -1.92
N GLN A 2 -4.62 -12.96 -1.44
CA GLN A 2 -3.16 -13.14 -1.39
C GLN A 2 -2.66 -14.45 -0.74
N ARG A 3 -3.28 -14.91 0.36
CA ARG A 3 -2.85 -16.14 1.06
C ARG A 3 -3.46 -17.42 0.49
N SER A 4 -4.71 -17.36 0.03
CA SER A 4 -5.50 -18.54 -0.31
C SER A 4 -5.60 -18.80 -1.82
N LEU A 5 -5.27 -17.81 -2.66
CA LEU A 5 -5.53 -17.79 -4.10
C LEU A 5 -6.99 -18.15 -4.47
N LYS A 6 -7.92 -17.81 -3.56
CA LYS A 6 -9.37 -17.99 -3.72
C LYS A 6 -10.09 -16.67 -3.47
N CYS A 7 -11.06 -16.36 -4.32
CA CYS A 7 -11.92 -15.19 -4.17
C CYS A 7 -12.83 -15.37 -2.93
N PRO A 8 -12.79 -14.46 -1.94
CA PRO A 8 -13.63 -14.57 -0.75
C PRO A 8 -15.11 -14.30 -1.04
N LYS A 9 -15.44 -13.67 -2.18
CA LYS A 9 -16.81 -13.30 -2.55
C LYS A 9 -17.56 -14.44 -3.27
N CYS A 10 -16.90 -15.13 -4.20
CA CYS A 10 -17.56 -16.15 -5.04
C CYS A 10 -16.90 -17.54 -5.01
N GLY A 11 -15.78 -17.71 -4.29
CA GLY A 11 -15.03 -18.96 -4.26
C GLY A 11 -14.20 -19.28 -5.51
N GLY A 12 -14.19 -18.39 -6.51
CA GLY A 12 -13.43 -18.56 -7.74
C GLY A 12 -11.92 -18.67 -7.51
N VAL A 13 -11.24 -19.44 -8.35
CA VAL A 13 -9.80 -19.78 -8.22
C VAL A 13 -8.92 -19.22 -9.33
N LYS A 14 -9.52 -18.56 -10.33
CA LYS A 14 -8.81 -17.81 -11.36
C LYS A 14 -8.64 -16.37 -10.89
N ILE A 15 -7.43 -16.04 -10.47
CA ILE A 15 -7.08 -14.74 -9.88
C ILE A 15 -5.97 -14.12 -10.71
N TRP A 16 -6.20 -12.90 -11.20
CA TRP A 16 -5.18 -12.06 -11.78
C TRP A 16 -4.36 -11.43 -10.65
N VAL A 17 -3.04 -11.48 -10.78
CA VAL A 17 -2.09 -10.82 -9.87
C VAL A 17 -1.31 -9.80 -10.69
N ILE A 18 -1.44 -8.53 -10.33
CA ILE A 18 -0.74 -7.41 -10.96
C ILE A 18 0.18 -6.82 -9.90
N GLU A 19 1.45 -7.18 -9.99
CA GLU A 19 2.50 -6.67 -9.09
C GLU A 19 2.81 -5.22 -9.40
N ARG A 20 3.13 -4.44 -8.36
CA ARG A 20 3.46 -3.00 -8.49
C ARG A 20 2.44 -2.26 -9.35
N TYR A 21 1.17 -2.38 -8.96
CA TYR A 21 0.01 -1.87 -9.70
C TYR A 21 0.21 -0.41 -10.11
N ARG A 22 -0.03 -0.14 -11.40
CA ARG A 22 0.22 1.16 -12.02
C ARG A 22 -1.07 1.84 -12.42
N ILE A 23 -1.09 3.16 -12.26
CA ILE A 23 -2.13 4.05 -12.78
C ILE A 23 -1.63 4.72 -14.07
N PRO A 24 -2.53 5.17 -14.95
CA PRO A 24 -2.14 5.91 -16.15
C PRO A 24 -1.27 7.13 -15.82
N SER A 25 -0.27 7.38 -16.66
CA SER A 25 0.61 8.56 -16.62
C SER A 25 0.86 9.05 -18.05
N GLU A 26 1.74 10.04 -18.22
CA GLU A 26 2.15 10.52 -19.54
C GLU A 26 2.91 9.46 -20.36
N THR A 27 3.35 8.38 -19.71
CA THR A 27 4.11 7.29 -20.35
C THR A 27 3.27 6.02 -20.44
N ALA A 28 3.55 5.18 -21.45
CA ALA A 28 2.88 3.89 -21.62
C ALA A 28 3.10 2.93 -20.43
N GLU A 29 4.20 3.11 -19.69
CA GLU A 29 4.49 2.32 -18.50
C GLU A 29 3.62 2.71 -17.28
N GLY A 30 2.88 3.82 -17.34
CA GLY A 30 2.12 4.33 -16.20
C GLY A 30 3.01 4.79 -15.04
N GLN A 31 2.39 5.06 -13.89
CA GLN A 31 3.08 5.36 -12.64
C GLN A 31 2.63 4.34 -11.59
N GLU A 32 3.56 3.82 -10.78
CA GLU A 32 3.21 2.96 -9.65
C GLU A 32 2.30 3.70 -8.66
N LEU A 33 1.22 3.04 -8.25
CA LEU A 33 0.34 3.54 -7.21
C LEU A 33 1.06 3.40 -5.87
N ALA A 34 1.55 4.52 -5.35
CA ALA A 34 2.24 4.58 -4.08
C ALA A 34 1.27 4.56 -2.89
N VAL A 35 1.71 4.03 -1.74
CA VAL A 35 0.97 4.11 -0.48
C VAL A 35 0.99 5.53 0.06
N VAL A 36 2.17 6.15 0.02
CA VAL A 36 2.36 7.59 0.27
C VAL A 36 3.01 8.21 -0.96
N PRO A 37 2.34 9.11 -1.69
CA PRO A 37 2.88 9.67 -2.93
C PRO A 37 4.01 10.69 -2.70
N HIS A 38 4.06 11.34 -1.52
CA HIS A 38 5.01 12.40 -1.22
C HIS A 38 5.53 12.29 0.21
N GLN A 39 6.53 11.44 0.44
CA GLN A 39 7.27 11.38 1.69
C GLN A 39 8.57 12.18 1.58
N GLU A 40 8.86 12.99 2.59
CA GLU A 40 10.13 13.73 2.64
C GLU A 40 11.29 12.76 2.93
N GLU A 41 12.30 12.78 2.06
CA GLU A 41 13.56 12.11 2.31
C GLU A 41 14.47 13.06 3.09
N MET A 42 14.74 12.72 4.35
CA MET A 42 15.75 13.44 5.15
C MET A 42 17.13 13.23 4.54
N THR A 43 17.57 14.18 3.71
CA THR A 43 18.94 14.21 3.22
C THR A 43 19.81 14.87 4.31
N ARG A 44 20.77 14.15 4.90
CA ARG A 44 21.66 14.72 5.93
C ARG A 44 22.70 15.64 5.27
N GLY A 45 22.68 16.94 5.60
CA GLY A 45 23.73 17.90 5.19
C GLY A 45 23.33 19.37 5.39
N LEU A 46 24.32 20.27 5.58
CA LEU A 46 24.12 21.71 5.87
C LEU A 46 23.46 22.52 4.74
N PHE A 47 23.23 21.91 3.57
CA PHE A 47 22.61 22.53 2.38
C PHE A 47 21.54 21.63 1.73
N ALA A 48 20.96 20.71 2.51
CA ALA A 48 20.01 19.74 1.98
C ALA A 48 18.68 20.39 1.61
N ILE A 49 18.41 20.52 0.31
CA ILE A 49 17.07 20.76 -0.22
C ILE A 49 16.24 19.50 0.05
N GLY A 50 15.09 19.65 0.74
CA GLY A 50 14.18 18.54 1.01
C GLY A 50 13.74 17.88 -0.30
N ARG A 51 14.06 16.59 -0.46
CA ARG A 51 13.56 15.78 -1.57
C ARG A 51 12.28 15.09 -1.14
N VAL A 52 11.34 14.93 -2.06
CA VAL A 52 10.14 14.11 -1.85
C VAL A 52 10.19 12.92 -2.77
N ALA A 53 9.86 11.75 -2.25
CA ALA A 53 9.78 10.51 -3.01
C ALA A 53 8.51 9.73 -2.60
N PRO A 54 7.93 8.95 -3.53
CA PRO A 54 6.89 8.00 -3.18
C PRO A 54 7.44 6.91 -2.25
N CYS A 55 6.61 6.41 -1.33
CA CYS A 55 6.95 5.34 -0.42
C CYS A 55 5.86 4.25 -0.43
N GLY A 56 6.32 2.99 -0.52
CA GLY A 56 5.47 1.82 -0.66
C GLY A 56 4.76 1.74 -2.01
N HIS A 57 4.26 0.55 -2.35
CA HIS A 57 3.43 0.31 -3.54
C HIS A 57 2.31 -0.68 -3.22
N PHE A 58 1.39 -0.89 -4.16
CA PHE A 58 0.34 -1.90 -4.05
C PHE A 58 0.49 -3.03 -5.06
N ASP A 59 0.25 -4.25 -4.63
CA ASP A 59 -0.10 -5.36 -5.53
C ASP A 59 -1.63 -5.47 -5.64
N LEU A 60 -2.15 -5.67 -6.85
CA LEU A 60 -3.57 -5.87 -7.10
C LEU A 60 -3.87 -7.34 -7.35
N TYR A 61 -4.84 -7.88 -6.62
CA TYR A 61 -5.41 -9.19 -6.86
C TYR A 61 -6.86 -9.02 -7.32
N ALA A 62 -7.22 -9.55 -8.49
CA ALA A 62 -8.56 -9.43 -9.06
C ALA A 62 -9.12 -10.79 -9.47
N CYS A 63 -10.34 -11.10 -9.03
CA CYS A 63 -11.03 -12.33 -9.41
C CYS A 63 -11.59 -12.23 -10.83
N ASP A 64 -11.20 -13.17 -11.68
CA ASP A 64 -11.67 -13.27 -13.08
C ASP A 64 -13.19 -13.51 -13.18
N GLY A 65 -13.78 -14.22 -12.21
CA GLY A 65 -15.18 -14.62 -12.25
C GLY A 65 -16.17 -13.52 -11.82
N CYS A 66 -15.86 -12.77 -10.76
CA CYS A 66 -16.81 -11.78 -10.21
C CYS A 66 -16.27 -10.35 -10.10
N GLY A 67 -15.03 -10.10 -10.55
CA GLY A 67 -14.40 -8.78 -10.53
C GLY A 67 -14.03 -8.26 -9.13
N PHE A 68 -14.25 -9.02 -8.05
CA PHE A 68 -13.82 -8.62 -6.72
C PHE A 68 -12.30 -8.43 -6.67
N ALA A 69 -11.85 -7.32 -6.11
CA ALA A 69 -10.46 -6.91 -6.10
C ALA A 69 -9.98 -6.50 -4.70
N GLU A 70 -8.72 -6.78 -4.41
CA GLU A 70 -8.03 -6.39 -3.18
C GLU A 70 -6.67 -5.78 -3.53
N LEU A 71 -6.30 -4.70 -2.84
CA LEU A 71 -4.98 -4.09 -2.92
C LEU A 71 -4.17 -4.45 -1.67
N TYR A 72 -2.92 -4.86 -1.85
CA TYR A 72 -2.01 -5.20 -0.76
C TYR A 72 -0.81 -4.28 -0.76
N ALA A 73 -0.63 -3.52 0.31
CA ALA A 73 0.48 -2.58 0.45
C ALA A 73 1.80 -3.32 0.72
N ARG A 74 2.88 -2.87 0.10
CA ARG A 74 4.26 -3.41 0.17
C ARG A 74 5.27 -2.32 0.51
N ASP A 75 6.46 -2.73 0.95
CA ASP A 75 7.60 -1.87 1.28
C ASP A 75 7.25 -0.73 2.26
N LEU A 76 6.57 -1.11 3.35
CA LEU A 76 6.09 -0.18 4.39
C LEU A 76 7.14 0.14 5.45
N ASP A 77 8.24 -0.59 5.48
CA ASP A 77 9.37 -0.42 6.41
C ASP A 77 10.04 0.97 6.29
N ARG A 78 9.86 1.62 5.15
CA ARG A 78 10.37 2.96 4.86
C ARG A 78 9.39 4.09 5.22
N LEU A 79 8.16 3.78 5.63
CA LEU A 79 7.17 4.80 5.96
C LEU A 79 7.54 5.53 7.25
N THR A 80 7.54 6.85 7.21
CA THR A 80 7.79 7.71 8.36
C THR A 80 6.53 8.48 8.72
N PRO A 81 6.10 8.50 10.00
CA PRO A 81 5.01 9.35 10.44
C PRO A 81 5.26 10.82 10.09
N ASN A 82 4.25 11.47 9.52
CA ASN A 82 4.22 12.90 9.25
C ASN A 82 2.78 13.39 9.45
N PRO A 83 2.40 13.80 10.68
CA PRO A 83 1.05 14.23 10.99
C PRO A 83 0.57 15.45 10.17
N GLU A 84 1.48 16.34 9.79
CA GLU A 84 1.16 17.53 8.97
C GLU A 84 0.67 17.15 7.57
N ARG A 85 1.11 15.98 7.07
CA ARG A 85 0.67 15.38 5.80
C ARG A 85 -0.37 14.25 5.98
N GLY A 86 -0.90 14.08 7.20
CA GLY A 86 -1.89 13.06 7.52
C GLY A 86 -1.34 11.64 7.63
N ILE A 87 -0.03 11.45 7.67
CA ILE A 87 0.62 10.14 7.77
C ILE A 87 0.86 9.83 9.26
N ARG A 88 0.18 8.83 9.80
CA ARG A 88 0.33 8.42 11.20
C ARG A 88 0.31 6.90 11.33
N LEU A 89 1.19 6.38 12.17
CA LEU A 89 1.12 4.99 12.60
C LEU A 89 0.19 4.92 13.82
N ILE A 90 -0.88 4.13 13.70
CA ILE A 90 -1.73 3.78 14.84
C ILE A 90 -1.33 2.37 15.24
N ASP A 91 -0.63 2.25 16.37
CA ASP A 91 -0.40 0.97 17.01
C ASP A 91 -1.58 0.68 17.94
N ALA A 92 -2.42 -0.29 17.55
CA ALA A 92 -3.57 -0.70 18.34
C ALA A 92 -3.19 -1.62 19.52
N GLY A 93 -1.89 -1.95 19.69
CA GLY A 93 -1.39 -2.84 20.73
C GLY A 93 -1.95 -4.26 20.64
N GLU A 94 -1.69 -5.07 21.68
CA GLU A 94 -2.43 -6.32 21.89
C GLU A 94 -3.90 -6.02 22.23
N PRO A 95 -4.86 -6.83 21.74
CA PRO A 95 -6.25 -6.68 22.14
C PRO A 95 -6.36 -6.83 23.66
N GLN A 96 -6.69 -5.74 24.36
CA GLN A 96 -6.92 -5.77 25.80
C GLN A 96 -7.99 -6.83 26.13
N LYS A 97 -7.58 -7.90 26.83
CA LYS A 97 -8.50 -8.79 27.55
C LYS A 97 -9.04 -8.06 28.78
N GLY A 98 -10.04 -7.21 28.59
CA GLY A 98 -10.84 -6.65 29.68
C GLY A 98 -12.11 -7.49 29.90
N PRO A 99 -12.69 -7.51 31.11
CA PRO A 99 -13.84 -8.36 31.46
C PRO A 99 -15.17 -7.95 30.79
N PHE A 100 -15.15 -6.98 29.87
CA PHE A 100 -16.33 -6.43 29.19
C PHE A 100 -16.34 -6.69 27.68
N ARG A 101 -15.56 -7.68 27.20
CA ARG A 101 -15.70 -8.28 25.86
C ARG A 101 -15.75 -9.79 25.98
#